data_AF-A0A851CVI9-F1
#
_entry.id   AF-A0A851CVI9-F1
#
_cell.length_a   1.000
_cell.length_b   1.000
_cell.length_c   1.000
_cell.angle_alpha   90.00
_cell.angle_beta   90.00
_cell.angle_gamma   90.00
#
_symmetry.space_group_name_H-M   'P 1'
#
loop_
_entity.id
_entity.type
_entity.pdbx_description
1 polymer ?
#
loop_
_entity_poly.entity_id
_entity_poly.type
_entity_poly.pdbx_seq_one_letter_code
_entity_poly.pdbx_strand_id
1 'polypeptide(L)' 'GPPGVFPEPQHDPVVTIAAVALRQGAREPFLRVVLTLLPCAPLRGATVRSFHTEGH' A
#
# COMPACT_ATOMS: atom_id res chain seq x y z
N GLY A 1 -0.54 -12.04 -8.95
CA GLY A 1 -0.97 -13.38 -9.34
C GLY A 1 -1.00 -13.64 -10.82
N PRO A 2 -1.17 -14.92 -11.18
CA PRO A 2 -1.21 -15.38 -12.55
C PRO A 2 -2.40 -14.79 -13.32
N PRO A 3 -2.28 -14.57 -14.64
CA PRO A 3 -3.41 -14.14 -15.46
C PRO A 3 -4.58 -15.12 -15.38
N GLY A 4 -5.78 -14.62 -15.07
CA GLY A 4 -7.00 -15.42 -15.00
C GLY A 4 -7.19 -16.25 -13.72
N VAL A 5 -6.29 -16.13 -12.73
CA VAL A 5 -6.38 -16.83 -11.45
C VAL A 5 -6.59 -15.82 -10.32
N PHE A 6 -7.54 -16.08 -9.43
CA PHE A 6 -7.75 -15.24 -8.24
C PHE A 6 -6.56 -15.39 -7.28
N PRO A 7 -6.10 -14.31 -6.61
CA PRO A 7 -4.93 -14.40 -5.72
C PRO A 7 -5.11 -15.41 -4.58
N GLU A 8 -4.09 -16.24 -4.37
CA GLU A 8 -4.02 -17.20 -3.26
C GLU A 8 -2.99 -16.74 -2.23
N PRO A 9 -3.34 -16.67 -0.93
CA PRO A 9 -2.45 -16.10 0.10
C PRO A 9 -1.08 -16.77 0.21
N GLN A 10 -0.98 -18.06 -0.14
CA GLN A 10 0.26 -18.83 -0.05
C GLN A 10 1.20 -18.62 -1.25
N HIS A 11 0.67 -18.09 -2.36
CA HIS A 11 1.39 -18.02 -3.64
C HIS A 11 1.57 -16.59 -4.15
N ASP A 12 0.70 -15.68 -3.73
CA ASP A 12 0.62 -14.31 -4.25
C ASP A 12 1.04 -13.28 -3.20
N PRO A 13 2.22 -12.64 -3.36
CA PRO A 13 2.70 -11.66 -2.40
C PRO A 13 1.83 -10.40 -2.37
N VAL A 14 1.69 -9.80 -1.20
CA VAL A 14 1.11 -8.46 -1.05
C VAL A 14 2.17 -7.43 -1.43
N VAL A 15 2.02 -6.86 -2.62
CA VAL A 15 2.99 -5.90 -3.17
C VAL A 15 2.80 -4.47 -2.67
N THR A 16 1.59 -4.08 -2.29
CA THR A 16 1.27 -2.70 -1.91
C THR A 16 0.15 -2.65 -0.89
N ILE A 17 0.29 -1.80 0.12
CA ILE A 17 -0.76 -1.49 1.10
C ILE A 17 -0.94 0.03 1.13
N ALA A 18 -2.16 0.50 0.86
CA ALA A 18 -2.52 1.91 0.98
C ALA A 18 -3.47 2.11 2.16
N ALA A 19 -3.20 3.11 3.00
CA ALA A 19 -4.03 3.45 4.14
C ALA A 19 -4.29 4.95 4.21
N VAL A 20 -5.53 5.30 4.58
CA VAL A 20 -5.98 6.68 4.76
C VAL A 20 -6.65 6.76 6.12
N ALA A 21 -6.28 7.75 6.92
CA ALA A 21 -6.91 8.00 8.20
C ALA A 21 -7.59 9.37 8.22
N LEU A 22 -8.83 9.38 8.69
CA LEU A 22 -9.69 10.55 8.86
C LEU A 22 -10.10 10.64 10.32
N ARG A 23 -10.17 11.85 10.87
CA ARG A 23 -10.82 12.06 12.17
C ARG A 23 -12.33 12.12 11.95
N GLN A 24 -13.12 11.47 12.80
CA GLN A 24 -14.57 11.49 12.69
C GLN A 24 -15.09 12.95 12.59
N GLY A 25 -15.93 13.23 11.59
CA GLY A 25 -16.47 14.56 11.32
C GLY A 25 -15.54 15.52 10.56
N ALA A 26 -14.29 15.15 10.29
CA ALA A 26 -13.39 15.94 9.46
C ALA A 26 -13.76 15.82 7.97
N ARG A 27 -13.54 16.91 7.21
CA ARG A 27 -13.74 16.93 5.76
C ARG A 27 -12.60 16.28 4.98
N GLU A 28 -11.39 16.30 5.53
CA GLU A 28 -10.18 15.85 4.86
C GLU A 28 -9.33 14.92 5.75
N PRO A 29 -8.71 13.87 5.16
CA PRO A 29 -7.87 12.94 5.90
C PRO A 29 -6.61 13.62 6.42
N PHE A 30 -6.15 13.21 7.60
CA PHE A 30 -4.91 13.71 8.20
C PHE A 30 -3.70 12.83 7.85
N LEU A 31 -3.94 11.62 7.32
CA LEU A 31 -2.89 10.69 6.91
C LEU A 31 -3.28 10.02 5.59
N ARG A 32 -2.33 9.96 4.67
CA ARG A 32 -2.35 9.13 3.47
C ARG A 32 -0.98 8.48 3.35
N VAL A 33 -0.92 7.15 3.40
CA VAL A 33 0.32 6.39 3.32
C VAL A 33 0.19 5.26 2.31
N VAL A 34 1.23 5.05 1.53
CA VAL A 34 1.37 3.92 0.62
C VAL A 34 2.66 3.19 0.97
N LEU A 35 2.52 1.94 1.39
CA LEU A 35 3.63 1.01 1.63
C LEU A 35 3.78 0.16 0.38
N THR A 36 4.98 0.10 -0.18
CA THR A 36 5.27 -0.60 -1.44
C THR A 36 6.40 -1.59 -1.25
N LEU A 37 6.31 -2.74 -1.91
CA LEU A 37 7.44 -3.60 -2.18
C LEU A 37 8.17 -3.05 -3.41
N LEU A 38 9.50 -2.97 -3.31
CA LEU A 38 10.42 -2.34 -4.27
C LEU A 38 10.27 -0.80 -4.34
N PRO A 39 11.26 -0.09 -4.92
CA PRO A 39 11.21 1.36 -5.04
C PRO A 39 9.99 1.86 -5.81
N CYS A 40 9.36 2.91 -5.31
CA CYS A 40 8.23 3.60 -5.93
C CYS A 40 8.50 5.11 -6.01
N ALA A 41 8.00 5.75 -7.07
CA ALA A 41 8.12 7.20 -7.21
C ALA A 41 7.27 7.93 -6.15
N PRO A 42 7.67 9.15 -5.73
CA PRO A 42 6.87 9.95 -4.80
C PRO A 42 5.46 10.24 -5.35
N LEU A 43 4.45 10.11 -4.49
CA LEU A 43 3.06 10.46 -4.79
C LEU A 43 2.69 11.78 -4.09
N ARG A 44 2.20 12.76 -4.84
CA ARG A 44 1.80 14.05 -4.28
C ARG A 44 0.68 13.86 -3.25
N GLY A 45 0.90 14.35 -2.03
CA GLY A 45 -0.10 14.31 -0.94
C GLY A 45 -0.20 12.98 -0.21
N ALA A 46 0.71 12.03 -0.46
CA ALA A 46 0.81 10.80 0.31
C ALA A 46 2.26 10.51 0.69
N THR A 47 2.46 9.94 1.88
CA THR A 47 3.77 9.42 2.28
C THR A 47 3.97 8.06 1.62
N VAL A 48 4.99 7.94 0.77
CA VAL A 48 5.37 6.66 0.14
C VAL A 48 6.53 6.06 0.93
N ARG A 49 6.40 4.79 1.32
CA ARG A 49 7.47 4.01 1.94
C ARG A 49 7.71 2.76 1.12
N SER A 50 8.94 2.56 0.68
CA SER A 50 9.34 1.40 -0.12
C SER A 50 10.20 0.46 0.71
N PHE A 51 9.95 -0.84 0.60
CA PHE A 51 10.62 -1.91 1.31
C PHE A 51 11.09 -2.99 0.32
N HIS A 52 12.08 -3.78 0.70
CA HIS A 52 12.61 -4.84 -0.18
C HIS A 52 11.96 -6.21 0.06
N THR A 53 11.29 -6.40 1.19
CA THR A 53 10.66 -7.67 1.59
C THR A 53 9.28 -7.41 2.21
N GLU A 54 8.39 -8.40 2.13
CA GLU A 54 7.01 -8.36 2.66
C GLU A 54 6.93 -8.71 4.16
N GLY A 55 7.94 -9.42 4.67
CA GLY A 55 8.09 -9.72 6.09
C GLY A 55 9.48 -10.27 6.39
N HIS A 56 10.28 -9.48 7.11
CA HIS A 56 11.44 -9.93 7.89
C HIS A 56 11.96 -8.82 8.80
#